data_AF-A0A149VD53-F1
#
_entry.id   AF-A0A149VD53-F1
#
_cell.length_a   1.000
_cell.length_b   1.000
_cell.length_c   1.000
_cell.angle_alpha   90.00
_cell.angle_beta   90.00
_cell.angle_gamma   90.00
#
_symmetry.space_group_name_H-M   'P 1'
#
loop_
_entity.id
_entity.type
_entity.pdbx_description
1 polymer ?
#
loop_
_entity_poly.entity_id
_entity_poly.type
_entity_poly.pdbx_seq_one_letter_code
_entity_poly.pdbx_strand_id
1 'polypeptide(L)'
;MKPRPETAAEIVADAEARLFEAGITLASLPARGLMPSTRVSAWRDTLMDLDDLLSITGDEIVRPPIPSAAKISRMDEALNWVAGIPAENHRRVVLLWMMINPISRRHRYSWRQIGDQMRVSHHTAKGWFSAGLSDITKKNYA
;
A
#
# COMPACT_ATOMS: atom_id res chain seq x y z
N MET A 1 -7.57 21.95 3.25
CA MET A 1 -6.84 21.70 1.99
C MET A 1 -5.38 21.63 2.36
N LYS A 2 -4.69 20.50 2.18
CA LYS A 2 -3.22 20.49 2.34
C LYS A 2 -2.62 21.32 1.20
N PRO A 3 -1.58 22.14 1.45
CA PRO A 3 -0.88 22.84 0.38
C PRO A 3 -0.33 21.81 -0.61
N ARG A 4 -0.32 22.17 -1.89
CA ARG A 4 0.26 21.33 -2.95
C ARG A 4 1.76 21.18 -2.66
N PRO A 5 2.34 19.97 -2.73
CA PRO A 5 3.78 19.82 -2.54
C PRO A 5 4.53 20.60 -3.63
N GLU A 6 5.49 21.43 -3.24
CA GLU A 6 6.21 22.35 -4.14
C GLU A 6 7.62 21.84 -4.47
N THR A 7 8.16 20.97 -3.61
CA THR A 7 9.48 20.36 -3.79
C THR A 7 9.41 18.87 -4.11
N ALA A 8 10.44 18.33 -4.76
CA ALA A 8 10.53 16.89 -5.05
C ALA A 8 10.46 16.03 -3.78
N ALA A 9 11.04 16.50 -2.67
CA ALA A 9 10.99 15.80 -1.39
C ALA A 9 9.56 15.76 -0.81
N GLU A 10 8.81 16.86 -0.92
CA GLU A 10 7.42 16.91 -0.49
C GLU A 10 6.50 16.06 -1.36
N ILE A 11 6.77 15.99 -2.68
CA ILE A 11 6.02 15.13 -3.61
C ILE A 11 6.19 13.65 -3.22
N VAL A 12 7.43 13.23 -2.93
CA VAL A 12 7.71 11.86 -2.47
C VAL A 12 7.02 11.59 -1.13
N ALA A 13 7.10 12.52 -0.18
CA ALA A 13 6.46 12.38 1.12
C ALA A 13 4.92 12.33 1.03
N ASP A 14 4.32 13.10 0.11
CA ASP A 14 2.89 13.06 -0.15
C ASP A 14 2.48 11.71 -0.76
N ALA A 15 3.21 11.21 -1.76
CA ALA A 15 2.97 9.89 -2.34
C ALA A 15 3.06 8.78 -1.29
N GLU A 16 4.08 8.80 -0.44
CA GLU A 16 4.23 7.85 0.66
C GLU A 16 3.08 7.94 1.66
N ALA A 17 2.67 9.15 2.07
CA ALA A 17 1.55 9.36 2.98
C ALA A 17 0.22 8.86 2.38
N ARG A 18 0.03 9.02 1.06
CA ARG A 18 -1.16 8.53 0.35
C ARG A 18 -1.19 7.00 0.27
N LEU A 19 -0.04 6.37 0.01
CA LEU A 19 0.08 4.91 0.05
C LEU A 19 -0.18 4.36 1.47
N PHE A 20 0.28 5.08 2.50
CA PHE A 20 0.01 4.72 3.88
C PHE A 20 -1.49 4.82 4.23
N GLU A 21 -2.16 5.90 3.83
CA GLU A 21 -3.63 6.04 3.99
C GLU A 21 -4.38 4.92 3.27
N ALA A 22 -3.94 4.58 2.06
CA ALA A 22 -4.53 3.52 1.27
C ALA A 22 -4.39 2.15 1.95
N GLY A 23 -3.22 1.83 2.52
CA GLY A 23 -3.01 0.59 3.27
C GLY A 23 -3.92 0.45 4.50
N ILE A 24 -4.11 1.54 5.26
CA ILE A 24 -5.06 1.56 6.39
C ILE A 24 -6.49 1.37 5.90
N THR A 25 -6.86 2.06 4.81
CA THR A 25 -8.21 2.00 4.25
C THR A 25 -8.53 0.59 3.78
N LEU A 26 -7.59 -0.05 3.07
CA LEU A 26 -7.69 -1.41 2.58
C LEU A 26 -7.90 -2.40 3.73
N ALA A 27 -7.10 -2.32 4.80
CA ALA A 27 -7.24 -3.17 5.98
C ALA A 27 -8.53 -2.92 6.79
N SER A 28 -9.22 -1.81 6.53
CA SER A 28 -10.49 -1.46 7.17
C SER A 28 -11.71 -1.87 6.35
N LEU A 29 -11.51 -2.40 5.13
CA LEU A 29 -12.62 -2.90 4.32
C LEU A 29 -13.18 -4.19 4.91
N PRO A 30 -14.51 -4.35 4.95
CA PRO A 30 -15.11 -5.61 5.35
C PRO A 30 -14.74 -6.71 4.33
N ALA A 31 -14.34 -7.88 4.83
CA ALA A 31 -13.97 -9.04 4.00
C ALA A 31 -15.09 -9.54 3.03
N ARG A 32 -16.31 -8.97 3.09
CA ARG A 32 -17.43 -9.28 2.19
C ARG A 32 -18.17 -8.00 1.77
N GLY A 33 -18.49 -7.91 0.47
CA GLY A 33 -19.57 -7.06 -0.05
C GLY A 33 -19.19 -5.70 -0.65
N LEU A 34 -17.99 -5.19 -0.37
CA LEU A 34 -17.50 -3.92 -0.93
C LEU A 34 -16.06 -4.10 -1.43
N MET A 35 -15.91 -4.91 -2.48
CA MET A 35 -14.66 -4.94 -3.22
C MET A 35 -14.64 -3.70 -4.14
N PRO A 36 -13.59 -2.86 -4.10
CA PRO A 36 -13.41 -1.84 -5.10
C PRO A 36 -13.36 -2.48 -6.49
N SER A 37 -13.65 -1.67 -7.52
CA SER A 37 -13.90 -2.09 -8.91
C SER A 37 -12.99 -3.21 -9.45
N THR A 38 -13.44 -3.86 -10.53
CA THR A 38 -12.82 -4.94 -11.32
C THR A 38 -11.29 -4.96 -11.47
N ARG A 39 -10.56 -3.87 -11.21
CA ARG A 39 -9.09 -3.77 -11.18
C ARG A 39 -8.42 -4.47 -10.00
N VAL A 40 -9.14 -4.75 -8.90
CA VAL A 40 -8.64 -5.58 -7.77
C VAL A 40 -8.38 -7.03 -8.21
N SER A 41 -8.89 -7.47 -9.37
CA SER A 41 -8.62 -8.81 -9.92
C SER A 41 -7.16 -9.03 -10.33
N ALA A 42 -6.45 -8.01 -10.82
CA ALA A 42 -5.01 -8.12 -11.12
C ALA A 42 -4.17 -8.31 -9.85
N TRP A 43 -4.73 -7.91 -8.72
CA TRP A 43 -4.12 -8.10 -7.42
C TRP A 43 -4.38 -9.49 -6.89
N ARG A 44 -5.40 -10.21 -7.36
CA ARG A 44 -5.80 -11.52 -6.82
C ARG A 44 -4.66 -12.54 -6.85
N ASP A 45 -3.82 -12.52 -7.87
CA ASP A 45 -2.66 -13.42 -7.95
C ASP A 45 -1.53 -13.01 -6.99
N THR A 46 -1.38 -11.72 -6.70
CA THR A 46 -0.43 -11.22 -5.68
C THR A 46 -1.00 -11.24 -4.26
N LEU A 47 -2.33 -11.17 -4.14
CA LEU A 47 -3.12 -11.12 -2.91
C LEU A 47 -3.50 -12.50 -2.40
N MET A 48 -3.59 -13.55 -3.23
CA MET A 48 -3.85 -14.91 -2.71
C MET A 48 -2.74 -15.36 -1.76
N ASP A 49 -1.48 -15.03 -2.06
CA ASP A 49 -0.33 -15.19 -1.14
C ASP A 49 -0.38 -14.25 0.08
N LEU A 50 -1.27 -13.25 0.05
CA LEU A 50 -1.32 -12.10 0.96
C LEU A 50 -2.60 -12.12 1.80
N ASP A 51 -3.64 -12.86 1.41
CA ASP A 51 -4.89 -13.13 2.14
C ASP A 51 -4.61 -14.07 3.33
N ASP A 52 -3.64 -14.97 3.19
CA ASP A 52 -3.00 -15.73 4.29
C ASP A 52 -2.23 -14.83 5.28
N LEU A 53 -1.92 -13.59 4.90
CA LEU A 53 -1.16 -12.61 5.70
C LEU A 53 -2.02 -11.43 6.18
N LEU A 54 -3.10 -11.12 5.46
CA LEU A 54 -4.17 -10.20 5.80
C LEU A 54 -5.23 -10.84 6.68
N SER A 55 -5.28 -12.18 6.75
CA SER A 55 -6.05 -12.88 7.77
C SER A 55 -5.63 -12.28 9.09
N ILE A 56 -6.57 -11.52 9.65
CA ILE A 56 -6.45 -10.84 10.92
C ILE A 56 -6.13 -11.97 11.89
N THR A 57 -4.88 -12.03 12.34
CA THR A 57 -4.49 -12.84 13.49
C THR A 57 -5.54 -12.55 14.55
N GLY A 58 -6.31 -13.58 14.94
CA GLY A 58 -7.64 -13.49 15.55
C GLY A 58 -7.72 -12.83 16.92
N ASP A 59 -6.77 -11.95 17.27
CA ASP A 59 -6.60 -11.34 18.59
C ASP A 59 -7.12 -9.89 18.68
N GLU A 60 -7.43 -9.21 17.57
CA GLU A 60 -8.00 -7.86 17.62
C GLU A 60 -9.54 -7.90 17.55
N ILE A 61 -10.17 -8.00 18.74
CA ILE A 61 -11.62 -7.95 18.98
C ILE A 61 -12.25 -6.61 18.49
N VAL A 62 -11.45 -5.59 18.24
CA VAL A 62 -11.89 -4.26 17.80
C VAL A 62 -11.91 -4.20 16.28
N ARG A 63 -13.11 -4.11 15.67
CA ARG A 63 -13.20 -3.85 14.23
C ARG A 63 -12.79 -2.40 13.92
N PRO A 64 -11.94 -2.17 12.91
CA PRO A 64 -11.63 -0.81 12.48
C PRO A 64 -12.90 -0.13 11.95
N PRO A 65 -13.00 1.21 12.07
CA PRO A 65 -14.14 1.96 11.55
C PRO A 65 -14.22 1.82 10.02
N ILE A 66 -15.44 1.60 9.52
CA ILE A 66 -15.70 1.47 8.07
C ILE A 66 -15.24 2.76 7.37
N PRO A 67 -14.41 2.68 6.32
CA PRO A 67 -13.93 3.87 5.63
C PRO A 67 -15.06 4.56 4.86
N SER A 68 -14.98 5.89 4.77
CA SER A 68 -15.91 6.67 3.94
C SER A 68 -15.64 6.47 2.46
N ALA A 69 -16.65 6.72 1.61
CA ALA A 69 -16.51 6.65 0.15
C ALA A 69 -15.32 7.48 -0.37
N ALA A 70 -15.09 8.67 0.20
CA ALA A 70 -13.94 9.50 -0.17
C ALA A 70 -12.58 8.87 0.15
N LYS A 71 -12.47 8.10 1.25
CA LYS A 71 -11.24 7.33 1.56
C LYS A 71 -11.06 6.18 0.59
N ILE A 72 -12.15 5.49 0.23
CA ILE A 72 -12.13 4.40 -0.76
C ILE A 72 -11.68 4.93 -2.13
N SER A 73 -12.21 6.07 -2.58
CA SER A 73 -11.78 6.68 -3.85
C SER A 73 -10.30 7.09 -3.85
N ARG A 74 -9.79 7.66 -2.75
CA ARG A 74 -8.35 8.00 -2.62
C ARG A 74 -7.46 6.76 -2.56
N MET A 75 -7.93 5.70 -1.90
CA MET A 75 -7.26 4.41 -1.89
C MET A 75 -7.18 3.87 -3.32
N ASP A 76 -8.30 3.79 -4.06
CA ASP A 76 -8.32 3.31 -5.45
C ASP A 76 -7.35 4.07 -6.36
N GLU A 77 -7.25 5.39 -6.20
CA GLU A 77 -6.28 6.21 -6.92
C GLU A 77 -4.83 5.81 -6.59
N ALA A 78 -4.51 5.64 -5.30
CA ALA A 78 -3.19 5.20 -4.86
C ALA A 78 -2.86 3.77 -5.35
N LEU A 79 -3.84 2.86 -5.33
CA LEU A 79 -3.66 1.50 -5.86
C LEU A 79 -3.42 1.52 -7.38
N ASN A 80 -4.08 2.41 -8.11
CA ASN A 80 -3.86 2.61 -9.53
C ASN A 80 -2.44 3.12 -9.84
N TRP A 81 -1.85 3.92 -8.95
CA TRP A 81 -0.44 4.31 -9.07
C TRP A 81 0.50 3.13 -8.93
N VAL A 82 0.28 2.27 -7.91
CA VAL A 82 1.07 1.07 -7.66
C VAL A 82 0.99 0.09 -8.84
N ALA A 83 -0.20 -0.09 -9.42
CA ALA A 83 -0.39 -0.89 -10.63
C ALA A 83 0.38 -0.34 -11.84
N GLY A 84 0.65 0.97 -11.86
CA GLY A 84 1.44 1.63 -12.89
C GLY A 84 2.96 1.45 -12.76
N ILE A 85 3.47 0.85 -11.68
CA ILE A 85 4.90 0.60 -11.50
C ILE A 85 5.33 -0.52 -12.48
N PRO A 86 6.31 -0.25 -13.37
CA PRO A 86 6.69 -1.19 -14.42
C PRO A 86 7.42 -2.43 -13.85
N ALA A 87 8.35 -2.22 -12.93
CA ALA A 87 9.14 -3.29 -12.35
C ALA A 87 8.35 -4.07 -11.29
N GLU A 88 8.19 -5.38 -11.50
CA GLU A 88 7.38 -6.24 -10.63
C GLU A 88 7.89 -6.30 -9.19
N ASN A 89 9.20 -6.40 -9.02
CA ASN A 89 9.86 -6.40 -7.71
C ASN A 89 9.62 -5.08 -6.94
N HIS A 90 9.66 -3.93 -7.61
CA HIS A 90 9.35 -2.63 -6.98
C HIS A 90 7.88 -2.59 -6.56
N ARG A 91 6.97 -3.01 -7.45
CA ARG A 91 5.54 -3.08 -7.17
C ARG A 91 5.24 -3.98 -5.97
N ARG A 92 5.85 -5.17 -5.90
CA ARG A 92 5.66 -6.12 -4.80
C ARG A 92 6.16 -5.58 -3.47
N VAL A 93 7.31 -4.89 -3.45
CA VAL A 93 7.80 -4.24 -2.22
C VAL A 93 6.85 -3.14 -1.75
N VAL A 94 6.33 -2.31 -2.65
CA VAL A 94 5.36 -1.25 -2.29
C VAL A 94 4.10 -1.87 -1.70
N LEU A 95 3.57 -2.95 -2.30
CA LEU A 95 2.40 -3.66 -1.77
C LEU A 95 2.67 -4.24 -0.36
N LEU A 96 3.82 -4.87 -0.13
CA LEU A 96 4.20 -5.37 1.20
C LEU A 96 4.36 -4.25 2.22
N TRP A 97 4.90 -3.09 1.81
CA TRP A 97 5.02 -1.93 2.67
C TRP A 97 3.66 -1.34 3.05
N MET A 98 2.68 -1.33 2.13
CA MET A 98 1.31 -0.86 2.37
C MET A 98 0.52 -1.73 3.36
N MET A 99 1.06 -2.87 3.79
CA MET A 99 0.44 -3.75 4.77
C MET A 99 0.50 -3.12 6.15
N ILE A 100 -0.56 -2.41 6.53
CA ILE A 100 -0.64 -1.63 7.76
C ILE A 100 -1.75 -2.20 8.65
N ASN A 101 -1.48 -2.32 9.95
CA ASN A 101 -2.52 -2.59 10.93
C ASN A 101 -3.38 -1.32 11.10
N PRO A 102 -4.70 -1.37 10.86
CA PRO A 102 -5.55 -0.18 10.83
C PRO A 102 -5.79 0.43 12.23
N ILE A 103 -5.59 -0.34 13.30
CA ILE A 103 -5.79 0.09 14.68
C ILE A 103 -4.53 0.77 15.21
N SER A 104 -3.40 0.05 15.21
CA SER A 104 -2.12 0.56 15.69
C SER A 104 -1.43 1.51 14.71
N ARG A 105 -1.87 1.54 13.43
CA ARG A 105 -1.25 2.30 12.33
C ARG A 105 0.23 1.96 12.15
N ARG A 106 0.62 0.72 12.40
CA ARG A 106 1.99 0.23 12.21
C ARG A 106 2.05 -0.69 11.00
N HIS A 107 3.18 -0.66 10.29
CA HIS A 107 3.46 -1.66 9.26
C HIS A 107 3.47 -3.06 9.88
N ARG A 108 2.84 -4.02 9.21
CA ARG A 108 2.83 -5.44 9.60
C ARG A 108 4.20 -6.08 9.41
N TYR A 109 4.97 -5.59 8.44
CA TYR A 109 6.33 -6.06 8.18
C TYR A 109 7.35 -4.97 8.45
N SER A 110 8.40 -5.35 9.17
CA SER A 110 9.66 -4.64 9.17
C SER A 110 10.36 -4.77 7.81
N TRP A 111 11.29 -3.85 7.51
CA TRP A 111 12.12 -3.95 6.30
C TRP A 111 12.94 -5.23 6.18
N ARG A 112 13.21 -5.92 7.30
CA ARG A 112 13.87 -7.23 7.27
C ARG A 112 12.90 -8.30 6.75
N GLN A 113 11.68 -8.36 7.29
CA GLN A 113 10.63 -9.29 6.83
C GLN A 113 10.22 -9.03 5.37
N ILE A 114 10.01 -7.75 5.01
CA ILE A 114 10.56 -7.10 3.81
C ILE A 114 11.40 -7.96 2.85
N GLY A 115 12.71 -7.84 3.06
CA GLY A 115 13.73 -8.53 2.32
C GLY A 115 13.58 -10.05 2.33
N ASP A 116 13.21 -10.65 3.46
CA ASP A 116 13.05 -12.10 3.59
C ASP A 116 11.97 -12.63 2.62
N GLN A 117 10.80 -11.98 2.58
CA GLN A 117 9.70 -12.31 1.67
C GLN A 117 10.09 -12.13 0.21
N MET A 118 10.93 -11.12 -0.06
CA MET A 118 11.45 -10.81 -1.39
C MET A 118 12.73 -11.57 -1.75
N ARG A 119 13.26 -12.40 -0.83
CA ARG A 119 14.54 -13.11 -0.94
C ARG A 119 15.73 -12.20 -1.28
N VAL A 120 15.76 -11.00 -0.71
CA VAL A 120 16.84 -10.01 -0.86
C VAL A 120 17.21 -9.34 0.46
N SER A 121 18.31 -8.59 0.48
CA SER A 121 18.64 -7.79 1.65
C SER A 121 17.60 -6.69 1.90
N HIS A 122 17.42 -6.30 3.17
CA HIS A 122 16.56 -5.17 3.53
C HIS A 122 17.01 -3.83 2.93
N HIS A 123 18.30 -3.68 2.59
CA HIS A 123 18.81 -2.51 1.86
C HIS A 123 18.32 -2.52 0.40
N THR A 124 18.37 -3.67 -0.25
CA THR A 124 17.84 -3.87 -1.62
C THR A 124 16.34 -3.60 -1.66
N ALA A 125 15.59 -4.13 -0.69
CA ALA A 125 14.15 -3.88 -0.57
C ALA A 125 13.85 -2.37 -0.41
N LYS A 126 14.59 -1.65 0.44
CA LYS A 126 14.46 -0.18 0.56
C LYS A 126 14.76 0.52 -0.76
N GLY A 127 15.79 0.10 -1.49
CA GLY A 127 16.13 0.65 -2.81
C GLY A 127 15.00 0.45 -3.82
N TRP A 128 14.41 -0.74 -3.87
CA TRP A 128 13.26 -1.04 -4.73
C TRP A 128 12.02 -0.23 -4.35
N PHE A 129 11.77 -0.01 -3.06
CA PHE A 129 10.70 0.87 -2.60
C PHE A 129 10.90 2.30 -3.08
N SER A 130 12.09 2.88 -2.87
CA SER A 130 12.42 4.24 -3.32
C SER A 130 12.31 4.37 -4.84
N ALA A 131 12.71 3.36 -5.59
CA ALA A 131 12.55 3.33 -7.05
C ALA A 131 11.07 3.28 -7.45
N GLY A 132 10.25 2.47 -6.79
CA GLY A 132 8.81 2.43 -6.99
C GLY A 132 8.11 3.76 -6.68
N LEU A 133 8.51 4.44 -5.60
CA LEU A 133 8.04 5.81 -5.32
C LEU A 133 8.45 6.77 -6.42
N SER A 134 9.68 6.68 -6.94
CA SER A 134 10.11 7.52 -8.07
C SER A 134 9.26 7.28 -9.33
N ASP A 135 8.84 6.04 -9.60
CA ASP A 135 7.97 5.75 -10.75
C ASP A 135 6.58 6.37 -10.58
N ILE A 136 6.03 6.31 -9.36
CA ILE A 136 4.75 6.95 -9.02
C ILE A 136 4.85 8.47 -9.15
N THR A 137 5.89 9.10 -8.59
CA THR A 137 5.98 10.56 -8.58
C THR A 137 6.22 11.12 -9.97
N LYS A 138 7.10 10.51 -10.78
CA LYS A 138 7.31 10.88 -12.18
C LYS A 138 6.06 10.80 -13.03
N LYS A 139 5.14 9.88 -12.74
CA LYS A 139 3.94 9.68 -13.54
C LYS A 139 2.78 10.59 -13.16
N ASN A 140 2.68 10.97 -11.87
CA ASN A 140 1.50 11.65 -11.33
C ASN A 140 1.73 13.11 -10.93
N TYR A 141 2.99 13.55 -10.86
CA TYR A 141 3.36 14.91 -10.42
C TYR A 141 4.29 15.63 -11.42
N ALA A 142 4.65 15.01 -12.53
CA ALA A 142 5.41 15.63 -13.62
C ALA A 142 4.51 16.35 -14.63
#